data_AF-A0A6A9QPY6-F1
#
_entry.id   AF-A0A6A9QPY6-F1
#
_cell.length_a   1.000
_cell.length_b   1.000
_cell.length_c   1.000
_cell.angle_alpha   90.00
_cell.angle_beta   90.00
_cell.angle_gamma   90.00
#
_symmetry.space_group_name_H-M   'P 1'
#
loop_
_entity.id
_entity.type
_entity.pdbx_description
1 polymer ?
#
loop_
_entity_poly.entity_id
_entity_poly.type
_entity_poly.pdbx_seq_one_letter_code
_entity_poly.pdbx_strand_id
1 'polypeptide(L)'
;MKILVVGVGNVFMKDDGCGSIMAGVLEGKVKGADVRDYGTGGISLTDELQSYDVVIILDVAAIDEKVKVFEVDDFNEDKVVETVLSI
;
A
#
# COMPACT_ATOMS: atom_id res chain seq x y z
N MET A 1 -4.18 18.76 3.49
CA MET A 1 -4.00 17.32 3.75
C MET A 1 -3.84 16.62 2.42
N LYS A 2 -2.66 16.05 2.17
CA LYS A 2 -2.32 15.27 0.99
C LYS A 2 -2.36 13.80 1.37
N ILE A 3 -3.18 13.03 0.68
CA ILE A 3 -3.36 11.59 0.93
C ILE A 3 -2.84 10.85 -0.29
N LEU A 4 -2.04 9.81 -0.07
CA LEU A 4 -1.60 8.87 -1.09
C LEU A 4 -2.16 7.48 -0.79
N VAL A 5 -2.76 6.85 -1.80
CA VAL A 5 -3.13 5.44 -1.78
C VAL A 5 -2.22 4.69 -2.75
N VAL A 6 -1.45 3.73 -2.24
CA VAL A 6 -0.54 2.92 -3.05
C VAL A 6 -0.98 1.47 -3.10
N GLY A 7 -1.07 0.92 -4.29
CA GLY A 7 -1.17 -0.51 -4.51
C GLY A 7 0.22 -1.14 -4.58
N VAL A 8 0.44 -2.19 -3.80
CA VAL A 8 1.65 -3.02 -3.84
C VAL A 8 1.25 -4.44 -4.26
N GLY A 9 2.16 -5.14 -4.92
CA GLY A 9 1.95 -6.54 -5.27
C GLY A 9 2.44 -6.95 -6.66
N ASN A 10 2.60 -8.25 -6.88
CA ASN A 10 2.98 -8.81 -8.16
C ASN A 10 1.75 -9.27 -8.95
N VAL A 11 1.36 -8.49 -9.98
CA VAL A 11 0.27 -8.85 -10.91
C VAL A 11 0.47 -10.19 -11.62
N PHE A 12 1.70 -10.72 -11.68
CA PHE A 12 2.00 -12.03 -12.25
C PHE A 12 1.88 -13.19 -11.26
N MET A 13 1.61 -12.92 -9.97
CA MET A 13 1.61 -13.92 -8.89
C MET A 13 0.24 -14.06 -8.21
N LYS A 14 -0.78 -14.38 -9.01
CA LYS A 14 -2.17 -14.65 -8.55
C LYS A 14 -2.67 -13.54 -7.60
N ASP A 15 -2.98 -13.89 -6.36
CA ASP A 15 -3.59 -13.01 -5.38
C ASP A 15 -2.62 -11.93 -4.88
N ASP A 16 -1.31 -12.12 -5.08
CA ASP A 16 -0.29 -11.11 -4.78
C ASP A 16 -0.49 -9.83 -5.60
N GLY A 17 -1.12 -9.91 -6.77
CA GLY A 17 -1.45 -8.74 -7.59
C GLY A 17 -2.59 -7.88 -7.05
N CYS A 18 -3.22 -8.25 -5.93
CA CYS A 18 -4.44 -7.62 -5.44
C CYS A 18 -4.27 -6.11 -5.23
N GLY A 19 -3.20 -5.67 -4.55
CA GLY A 19 -2.99 -4.25 -4.27
C GLY A 19 -2.82 -3.41 -5.53
N SER A 20 -1.97 -3.84 -6.46
CA SER A 20 -1.79 -3.20 -7.78
C SER A 20 -3.08 -3.11 -8.59
N ILE A 21 -3.86 -4.20 -8.63
CA ILE A 21 -5.15 -4.22 -9.34
C ILE A 21 -6.13 -3.23 -8.69
N MET A 22 -6.19 -3.18 -7.36
CA MET A 22 -7.04 -2.24 -6.64
C MET A 22 -6.65 -0.78 -6.89
N ALA A 23 -5.36 -0.46 -6.94
CA ALA A 23 -4.90 0.88 -7.28
C ALA A 23 -5.37 1.31 -8.68
N GLY A 24 -5.24 0.44 -9.69
CA GLY A 24 -5.77 0.70 -11.03
C GLY A 24 -7.29 0.87 -11.07
N VAL A 25 -8.04 0.14 -10.23
CA VAL A 25 -9.49 0.30 -10.12
C VAL A 25 -9.87 1.63 -9.47
N LEU A 26 -9.09 2.12 -8.51
CA LEU A 26 -9.35 3.33 -7.73
C LEU A 26 -8.84 4.61 -8.39
N GLU A 27 -7.90 4.49 -9.33
CA GLU A 27 -7.32 5.63 -10.06
C GLU A 27 -8.41 6.54 -10.67
N GLY A 28 -8.32 7.83 -10.36
CA GLY A 28 -9.28 8.85 -10.80
C GLY A 28 -10.67 8.78 -10.16
N LYS A 29 -10.94 7.81 -9.27
CA LYS A 29 -12.26 7.65 -8.60
C LYS A 29 -12.27 8.16 -7.16
N VAL A 30 -11.12 8.23 -6.51
CA VAL A 30 -11.00 8.73 -5.13
C VAL A 30 -10.77 10.25 -5.17
N LYS A 31 -11.72 11.02 -4.63
CA LYS A 31 -11.58 12.48 -4.53
C LYS A 31 -10.72 12.84 -3.32
N GLY A 32 -9.70 13.68 -3.53
CA GLY A 32 -8.85 14.20 -2.45
C GLY A 32 -7.71 13.27 -2.03
N ALA A 33 -7.45 12.20 -2.79
CA ALA A 33 -6.28 11.36 -2.64
C ALA A 33 -5.66 11.09 -4.01
N ASP A 34 -4.34 11.05 -4.05
CA ASP A 34 -3.59 10.51 -5.19
C ASP A 34 -3.57 8.98 -5.07
N VAL A 35 -3.74 8.28 -6.19
CA VAL A 35 -3.73 6.81 -6.23
C VAL A 35 -2.63 6.38 -7.19
N ARG A 36 -1.75 5.47 -6.79
CA ARG A 36 -0.63 4.98 -7.62
C ARG A 36 -0.43 3.47 -7.45
N ASP A 37 0.01 2.81 -8.52
CA ASP A 37 0.48 1.42 -8.48
C ASP A 37 2.01 1.38 -8.40
N TYR A 38 2.54 0.74 -7.36
CA TYR A 38 3.97 0.59 -7.12
C TYR A 38 4.49 -0.82 -7.44
N GLY A 39 3.59 -1.74 -7.83
CA GLY A 39 3.92 -3.11 -8.18
C GLY A 39 4.76 -3.81 -7.11
N THR A 40 5.80 -4.52 -7.55
CA THR A 40 6.74 -5.24 -6.67
C THR A 40 7.89 -4.36 -6.16
N GLY A 41 7.96 -3.09 -6.58
CA GLY A 41 9.05 -2.18 -6.21
C GLY A 41 8.97 -1.69 -4.75
N GLY A 42 7.81 -1.90 -4.11
CA GLY A 42 7.58 -1.57 -2.72
C GLY A 42 7.79 -0.10 -2.38
N ILE A 43 8.07 0.14 -1.09
CA ILE A 43 8.23 1.44 -0.41
C ILE A 43 9.57 2.14 -0.74
N SER A 44 10.36 1.61 -1.68
CA SER A 44 11.65 2.19 -2.10
C SER A 44 11.59 3.66 -2.59
N LEU A 45 10.38 4.24 -2.67
CA LEU A 45 10.09 5.65 -2.95
C LEU A 45 9.89 6.49 -1.67
N THR A 46 10.73 6.30 -0.65
CA THR A 46 10.63 7.00 0.66
C THR A 46 10.51 8.52 0.52
N ASP A 47 11.23 9.13 -0.42
CA ASP A 47 11.17 10.59 -0.67
C ASP A 47 9.78 11.07 -1.16
N GLU A 48 9.10 10.27 -1.98
CA GLU A 48 7.77 10.63 -2.50
C GLU A 48 6.72 10.50 -1.40
N LEU A 49 6.78 9.40 -0.64
CA LEU A 49 5.87 9.11 0.46
C LEU A 49 5.92 10.20 1.55
N GLN A 50 7.12 10.72 1.85
CA GLN A 50 7.32 11.81 2.81
C GLN A 50 6.63 13.12 2.42
N SER A 51 6.22 13.30 1.16
CA SER A 51 5.51 14.50 0.72
C SER A 51 3.99 14.49 1.02
N TYR A 52 3.47 13.37 1.53
CA TYR A 52 2.07 13.19 1.89
C TYR A 52 1.87 13.17 3.41
N ASP A 53 0.72 13.67 3.86
CA ASP A 53 0.35 13.68 5.27
C ASP A 53 -0.13 12.29 5.74
N VAL A 54 -0.71 11.51 4.82
CA VAL A 54 -1.22 10.16 5.06
C VAL A 54 -0.90 9.28 3.86
N VAL A 55 -0.35 8.09 4.13
CA VAL A 55 -0.12 7.05 3.13
C VAL A 55 -0.95 5.83 3.50
N ILE A 56 -1.76 5.34 2.57
CA ILE A 56 -2.57 4.13 2.69
C ILE A 56 -2.00 3.10 1.74
N ILE A 57 -1.58 1.95 2.28
CA ILE A 57 -1.01 0.85 1.49
C ILE A 57 -2.09 -0.22 1.29
N LEU A 58 -2.30 -0.61 0.05
CA LEU A 58 -3.13 -1.72 -0.35
C LEU A 58 -2.21 -2.87 -0.74
N ASP A 59 -2.24 -3.96 0.03
CA ASP A 59 -1.45 -5.15 -0.23
C ASP A 59 -2.25 -6.41 0.12
N VAL A 60 -1.83 -7.56 -0.42
CA VAL A 60 -2.31 -8.85 0.04
C VAL A 60 -1.62 -9.21 1.35
N ALA A 61 -2.35 -9.85 2.26
CA ALA A 61 -1.80 -10.35 3.50
C ALA A 61 -2.40 -11.72 3.83
N ALA A 62 -1.62 -12.58 4.47
CA ALA A 62 -2.11 -13.84 5.02
C ALA A 62 -2.87 -13.56 6.33
N ILE A 63 -4.17 -13.28 6.22
CA ILE A 63 -5.05 -12.98 7.35
C ILE A 63 -6.27 -13.89 7.36
N ASP A 64 -6.82 -14.17 8.54
CA ASP A 64 -8.04 -14.99 8.70
C ASP A 64 -9.34 -14.26 8.30
N GLU A 65 -9.22 -13.02 7.80
CA GLU A 65 -10.32 -12.14 7.44
C GLU A 65 -10.19 -11.70 5.97
N LYS A 66 -11.26 -11.16 5.37
CA LYS A 66 -11.19 -10.70 3.96
C LYS A 66 -10.41 -9.40 3.78
N VAL A 67 -10.49 -8.49 4.75
CA VAL A 67 -9.84 -7.18 4.75
C VAL A 67 -9.59 -6.80 6.20
N LYS A 68 -8.40 -6.30 6.50
CA LYS A 68 -8.04 -5.77 7.82
C LYS A 68 -7.20 -4.51 7.63
N VAL A 69 -7.47 -3.49 8.46
CA VAL A 69 -6.71 -2.23 8.47
C VAL A 69 -5.68 -2.30 9.58
N PHE A 70 -4.42 -2.03 9.23
CA PHE A 70 -3.31 -1.92 10.17
C PHE A 70 -2.85 -0.46 10.17
N GLU A 71 -2.86 0.17 11.34
CA GLU A 71 -2.34 1.52 11.53
C GLU A 71 -0.88 1.42 11.99
N VAL A 72 0.00 2.20 11.36
CA VAL A 72 1.42 2.26 11.69
C VAL A 72 1.73 3.70 12.09
N ASP A 73 1.82 3.94 13.40
CA ASP A 73 2.06 5.28 13.97
C ASP A 73 3.53 5.74 13.87
N ASP A 74 4.45 4.84 13.54
CA ASP A 74 5.89 5.08 13.57
C ASP A 74 6.54 4.44 12.34
N PHE A 75 6.79 5.25 11.31
CA PHE A 75 7.38 4.83 10.03
C PHE A 75 8.88 4.60 10.20
N ASN A 76 9.24 3.58 10.98
CA ASN A 76 10.58 3.01 10.96
C ASN A 76 10.60 1.91 9.89
N GLU A 77 11.46 2.04 8.88
CA GLU A 77 11.61 1.05 7.78
C GLU A 77 11.67 -0.39 8.32
N ASP A 78 12.37 -0.60 9.44
CA ASP A 78 12.49 -1.90 10.10
C ASP A 78 11.13 -2.41 10.65
N LYS A 79 10.31 -1.53 11.23
CA LYS A 79 8.99 -1.89 11.78
C LYS A 79 7.94 -2.14 10.69
N VAL A 80 8.01 -1.39 9.58
CA VAL A 80 7.08 -1.57 8.46
C VAL A 80 7.34 -2.91 7.79
N VAL A 81 8.61 -3.24 7.55
CA VAL A 81 9.00 -4.54 6.98
C VAL A 81 8.66 -5.69 7.94
N GLU A 82 8.91 -5.55 9.25
CA GLU A 82 8.49 -6.55 10.24
C GLU A 82 6.97 -6.77 10.27
N THR A 83 6.18 -5.69 10.20
CA THR A 83 4.71 -5.80 10.25
C THR A 83 4.17 -6.50 9.01
N VAL A 84 4.76 -6.29 7.83
CA VAL A 84 4.35 -6.94 6.58
C VAL A 84 4.82 -8.40 6.51
N LEU A 85 5.96 -8.74 7.13
CA LEU A 85 6.50 -10.11 7.13
C LEU A 85 5.97 -11.00 8.27
N SER A 86 5.34 -10.41 9.30
CA SER A 86 4.85 -11.12 10.48
C SER A 86 3.38 -11.54 10.39
N ILE A 87 2.73 -11.30 9.26
CA ILE A 87 1.38 -11.78 8.91
C ILE A 87 1.46 -13.08 8.13
#